data_AF-A0A7S2DHV6-F1
#
_entry.id   AF-A0A7S2DHV6-F1
#
_cell.length_a   1.000
_cell.length_b   1.000
_cell.length_c   1.000
_cell.angle_alpha   90.00
_cell.angle_beta   90.00
_cell.angle_gamma   90.00
#
_symmetry.space_group_name_H-M   'P 1'
#
loop_
_entity.id
_entity.type
_entity.pdbx_description
1 polymer ?
#
loop_
_entity_poly.entity_id
_entity_poly.type
_entity_poly.pdbx_seq_one_letter_code
_entity_poly.pdbx_strand_id
1 'polypeptide(L)'
;MLLCDCPGLVFPSVAGSKAQMICDGILPIDQMKEYMEPIRLLCQRLSVRDFQETYVIRLRSQAEREEDPDTPELARELLMAHALARGYMTATKGTPDESRSARIILKDVVNAKLLYAVPPPGTEAPSAAADAEYSSQKKLPAKPSTTRYLEQMKAEYEAQEGSSMRTSSRSNRKDRAQQSVKMAAMQWRPPGVSAVPDRLVASGPRVETHQVDLM
;
A
#
# COMPACT_ATOMS: atom_id res chain seq x y z
N MET A 1 43.83 -21.43 -9.84
CA MET A 1 42.50 -21.06 -10.38
C MET A 1 42.29 -19.58 -10.07
N LEU A 2 41.99 -18.74 -11.06
CA LEU A 2 41.79 -17.30 -10.90
C LEU A 2 40.31 -17.00 -11.17
N LEU A 3 39.64 -16.32 -10.23
CA LEU A 3 38.26 -15.86 -10.40
C LEU A 3 38.31 -14.41 -10.90
N CYS A 4 37.68 -14.14 -12.03
CA CYS A 4 37.50 -12.79 -12.57
C CYS A 4 36.00 -12.46 -12.57
N ASP A 5 35.60 -11.44 -11.81
CA ASP A 5 34.24 -10.91 -11.86
C ASP A 5 34.06 -9.99 -13.08
N CYS A 6 32.90 -10.07 -13.72
CA CYS A 6 32.51 -9.21 -14.84
C CYS A 6 31.36 -8.27 -14.40
N PRO A 7 31.26 -7.06 -14.98
CA PRO A 7 30.13 -6.18 -14.72
C PRO A 7 28.82 -6.83 -15.22
N GLY A 8 27.72 -6.53 -14.52
CA GLY A 8 26.39 -7.02 -14.90
C GLY A 8 25.97 -6.50 -16.27
N LEU A 9 25.58 -7.42 -17.16
CA LEU A 9 25.04 -7.13 -18.49
C LEU A 9 23.62 -7.70 -18.57
N VAL A 10 22.68 -6.89 -19.05
CA VAL A 10 21.30 -7.32 -19.32
C VAL A 10 21.08 -7.28 -20.83
N PHE A 11 20.72 -8.41 -21.43
CA PHE A 11 20.38 -8.46 -22.85
C PHE A 11 19.01 -7.79 -23.10
N PRO A 12 18.81 -7.12 -24.25
CA PRO A 12 17.49 -6.63 -24.64
C PRO A 12 16.49 -7.78 -24.70
N SER A 13 15.45 -7.74 -23.88
CA SER A 13 14.34 -8.69 -23.93
C SER A 13 13.15 -8.06 -24.63
N VAL A 14 12.66 -8.71 -25.69
CA VAL A 14 11.45 -8.29 -26.43
C VAL A 14 10.16 -8.74 -25.71
N ALA A 15 10.28 -9.67 -24.75
CA ALA A 15 9.14 -10.37 -24.16
C ALA A 15 8.70 -9.81 -22.78
N GLY A 16 9.47 -8.90 -22.18
CA GLY A 16 9.18 -8.37 -20.84
C GLY A 16 8.41 -7.07 -20.86
N SER A 17 7.31 -6.99 -20.10
CA SER A 17 6.68 -5.69 -19.81
C SER A 17 7.60 -4.85 -18.92
N LYS A 18 7.51 -3.53 -19.02
CA LYS A 18 8.26 -2.61 -18.14
C LYS A 18 7.97 -2.88 -16.66
N ALA A 19 6.73 -3.23 -16.33
CA ALA A 19 6.32 -3.61 -14.98
C ALA A 19 7.09 -4.85 -14.49
N GLN A 20 7.23 -5.86 -15.36
CA GLN A 20 8.01 -7.06 -15.05
C GLN A 20 9.47 -6.74 -14.74
N MET A 21 10.09 -5.91 -15.58
CA MET A 21 11.50 -5.52 -15.39
C MET A 21 11.72 -4.73 -14.09
N ILE A 22 10.72 -4.00 -13.60
CA ILE A 22 10.78 -3.31 -12.30
C ILE A 22 10.69 -4.32 -11.16
N CYS A 23 9.74 -5.26 -11.21
CA CYS A 23 9.61 -6.32 -10.21
C CYS A 23 10.86 -7.21 -10.12
N ASP A 24 11.52 -7.46 -11.26
CA ASP A 24 12.74 -8.26 -11.34
C ASP A 24 14.01 -7.48 -10.92
N GLY A 25 13.89 -6.20 -10.57
CA GLY A 25 15.02 -5.37 -10.13
C GLY A 25 15.96 -4.92 -11.25
N ILE A 26 15.57 -5.07 -12.52
CA ILE A 26 16.36 -4.65 -13.69
C ILE A 26 16.26 -3.13 -13.88
N LEU A 27 15.04 -2.58 -13.78
CA LEU A 27 14.80 -1.14 -13.92
C LEU A 27 14.84 -0.43 -12.56
N PRO A 28 15.36 0.81 -12.48
CA PRO A 28 15.50 1.52 -11.22
C PRO A 28 14.14 1.91 -10.61
N ILE A 29 13.80 1.31 -9.47
CA ILE A 29 12.56 1.57 -8.72
C ILE A 29 12.47 3.04 -8.27
N ASP A 30 13.59 3.68 -7.92
CA ASP A 30 13.59 5.06 -7.41
C ASP A 30 13.18 6.10 -8.46
N GLN A 31 13.34 5.80 -9.74
CA GLN A 31 13.05 6.72 -10.84
C GLN A 31 11.76 6.37 -11.60
N MET A 32 11.02 5.33 -11.14
CA MET A 32 9.78 4.95 -11.81
C MET A 32 8.73 6.08 -11.75
N LYS A 33 8.07 6.31 -12.88
CA LYS A 33 6.94 7.24 -13.01
C LYS A 33 5.61 6.54 -12.75
N GLU A 34 5.45 5.34 -13.31
CA GLU A 34 4.25 4.51 -13.22
C GLU A 34 4.50 3.41 -12.19
N TYR A 35 3.82 3.51 -11.06
CA TYR A 35 3.95 2.56 -9.95
C TYR A 35 2.78 1.59 -9.85
N MET A 36 1.65 1.90 -10.49
CA MET A 36 0.45 1.06 -10.43
C MET A 36 0.63 -0.27 -11.16
N GLU A 37 1.20 -0.26 -12.37
CA GLU A 37 1.38 -1.49 -13.16
C GLU A 37 2.28 -2.55 -12.48
N PRO A 38 3.48 -2.20 -11.94
CA PRO A 38 4.27 -3.15 -11.16
C PRO A 38 3.53 -3.71 -9.93
N ILE A 39 2.75 -2.87 -9.24
CA ILE A 39 2.00 -3.31 -8.05
C ILE A 39 0.82 -4.20 -8.44
N ARG A 40 0.12 -3.92 -9.54
CA ARG A 40 -0.94 -4.80 -10.08
C ARG A 40 -0.39 -6.17 -10.43
N LEU A 41 0.77 -6.22 -11.09
CA LEU A 41 1.46 -7.47 -11.40
C LEU A 41 1.87 -8.22 -10.13
N LEU A 42 2.32 -7.50 -9.10
CA LEU A 42 2.63 -8.08 -7.80
C LEU A 42 1.40 -8.70 -7.13
N CYS A 43 0.25 -8.01 -7.17
CA CYS A 43 -1.01 -8.50 -6.62
C CYS A 43 -1.57 -9.73 -7.37
N GLN A 44 -1.15 -9.97 -8.61
CA GLN A 44 -1.47 -11.21 -9.34
C GLN A 44 -0.59 -12.39 -8.93
N ARG A 45 0.60 -12.12 -8.39
CA ARG A 45 1.62 -13.11 -8.02
C ARG A 45 1.56 -13.53 -6.57
N LEU A 46 1.30 -12.57 -5.69
CA LEU A 46 1.25 -12.77 -4.25
C LEU A 46 -0.18 -12.83 -3.76
N SER A 47 -0.40 -13.58 -2.69
CA SER A 47 -1.69 -13.64 -2.03
C SER A 47 -1.96 -12.33 -1.28
N VAL A 48 -3.25 -12.00 -1.09
CA VAL A 48 -3.64 -10.85 -0.24
C VAL A 48 -3.08 -11.01 1.18
N ARG A 49 -2.96 -12.26 1.64
CA ARG A 49 -2.46 -12.61 2.96
C ARG A 49 -1.00 -12.20 3.15
N ASP A 50 -0.14 -12.42 2.14
CA ASP A 50 1.29 -12.09 2.22
C ASP A 50 1.50 -10.61 2.55
N PHE A 51 0.69 -9.74 1.93
CA PHE A 51 0.70 -8.32 2.23
C PHE A 51 0.21 -8.00 3.63
N GLN A 52 -0.90 -8.62 4.06
CA GLN A 52 -1.49 -8.37 5.37
C GLN A 52 -0.55 -8.76 6.50
N GLU A 53 0.15 -9.89 6.39
CA GLU A 53 1.06 -10.37 7.43
C GLU A 53 2.40 -9.64 7.47
N THR A 54 2.92 -9.30 6.29
CA THR A 54 4.19 -8.59 6.14
C THR A 54 4.06 -7.15 6.65
N TYR A 55 2.96 -6.48 6.31
CA TYR A 55 2.75 -5.07 6.62
C TYR A 55 1.85 -4.82 7.82
N VAL A 56 1.21 -5.85 8.37
CA VAL A 56 0.25 -5.75 9.48
C VAL A 56 -0.89 -4.79 9.14
N ILE A 57 -1.49 -5.01 7.98
CA ILE A 57 -2.62 -4.24 7.43
C ILE A 57 -3.79 -5.17 7.15
N ARG A 58 -5.03 -4.68 7.18
CA ARG A 58 -6.20 -5.43 6.70
C ARG A 58 -6.63 -4.87 5.35
N LEU A 59 -6.67 -5.74 4.36
CA LEU A 59 -7.14 -5.47 3.00
C LEU A 59 -8.45 -6.21 2.80
N ARG A 60 -9.40 -5.65 2.03
CA ARG A 60 -10.65 -6.32 1.72
C ARG A 60 -10.45 -7.67 1.03
N SER A 61 -11.29 -8.62 1.37
CA SER A 61 -11.37 -9.89 0.67
C SER A 61 -11.97 -9.69 -0.73
N GLN A 62 -11.82 -10.68 -1.61
CA GLN A 62 -12.41 -10.62 -2.94
C GLN A 62 -13.95 -10.52 -2.87
N ALA A 63 -14.58 -11.27 -1.95
CA ALA A 63 -16.03 -11.21 -1.73
C ALA A 63 -16.48 -9.80 -1.28
N GLU A 64 -15.80 -9.21 -0.30
CA GLU A 64 -16.07 -7.83 0.18
C GLU A 64 -15.90 -6.78 -0.94
N ARG A 65 -15.05 -7.05 -1.94
CA ARG A 65 -14.85 -6.14 -3.08
C ARG A 65 -15.93 -6.29 -4.16
N GLU A 66 -16.43 -7.50 -4.37
CA GLU A 66 -17.48 -7.76 -5.37
C GLU A 66 -18.85 -7.22 -4.92
N GLU A 67 -19.08 -7.07 -3.61
CA GLU A 67 -20.29 -6.46 -3.05
C GLU A 67 -20.40 -4.96 -3.39
N ASP A 68 -19.28 -4.23 -3.41
CA ASP A 68 -19.23 -2.77 -3.58
C ASP A 68 -18.45 -2.35 -4.85
N PRO A 69 -19.13 -1.98 -5.96
CA PRO A 69 -18.47 -1.63 -7.22
C PRO A 69 -17.63 -0.34 -7.17
N ASP A 70 -17.90 0.56 -6.22
CA ASP A 70 -17.12 1.79 -6.00
C ASP A 70 -15.80 1.53 -5.25
N THR A 71 -15.53 0.28 -4.86
CA THR A 71 -14.33 -0.09 -4.14
C THR A 71 -13.08 0.05 -5.02
N PRO A 72 -11.99 0.65 -4.50
CA PRO A 72 -10.72 0.68 -5.23
C PRO A 72 -10.18 -0.73 -5.49
N GLU A 73 -9.47 -0.86 -6.60
CA GLU A 73 -8.72 -2.07 -6.92
C GLU A 73 -7.71 -2.46 -5.82
N LEU A 74 -7.38 -3.75 -5.76
CA LEU A 74 -6.48 -4.30 -4.74
C LEU A 74 -5.14 -3.57 -4.65
N ALA A 75 -4.52 -3.28 -5.81
CA ALA A 75 -3.25 -2.57 -5.89
C ALA A 75 -3.32 -1.19 -5.22
N ARG A 76 -4.34 -0.40 -5.55
CA ARG A 76 -4.54 0.93 -4.97
C ARG A 76 -4.87 0.85 -3.48
N GLU A 77 -5.74 -0.09 -3.10
CA GLU A 77 -6.08 -0.34 -1.70
C GLU A 77 -4.85 -0.73 -0.87
N LEU A 78 -3.99 -1.61 -1.38
CA LEU A 78 -2.73 -2.01 -0.75
C LEU A 78 -1.83 -0.80 -0.50
N LEU A 79 -1.64 0.05 -1.52
CA LEU A 79 -0.79 1.23 -1.40
C LEU A 79 -1.35 2.23 -0.38
N MET A 80 -2.66 2.48 -0.42
CA MET A 80 -3.34 3.35 0.55
C MET A 80 -3.23 2.78 1.96
N ALA A 81 -3.54 1.49 2.16
CA ALA A 81 -3.49 0.84 3.47
C ALA A 81 -2.07 0.86 4.06
N HIS A 82 -1.05 0.59 3.24
CA HIS A 82 0.35 0.67 3.65
C HIS A 82 0.76 2.10 3.99
N ALA A 83 0.41 3.08 3.14
CA ALA A 83 0.69 4.49 3.38
C ALA A 83 0.08 4.96 4.70
N LEU A 84 -1.19 4.63 4.94
CA LEU A 84 -1.92 4.97 6.15
C LEU A 84 -1.30 4.34 7.39
N ALA A 85 -0.99 3.05 7.35
CA ALA A 85 -0.37 2.34 8.48
C ALA A 85 1.00 2.92 8.87
N ARG A 86 1.70 3.54 7.92
CA ARG A 86 3.01 4.18 8.12
C ARG A 86 2.94 5.70 8.26
N GLY A 87 1.76 6.32 8.15
CA GLY A 87 1.58 7.76 8.22
C GLY A 87 2.15 8.53 7.01
N TYR A 88 2.32 7.88 5.87
CA TYR A 88 2.77 8.55 4.64
C TYR A 88 1.64 9.35 4.02
N MET A 89 1.77 10.67 4.06
CA MET A 89 0.79 11.62 3.54
C MET A 89 1.43 12.58 2.56
N THR A 90 0.70 12.92 1.50
CA THR A 90 1.11 13.93 0.54
C THR A 90 1.01 15.32 1.16
N ALA A 91 2.06 16.13 0.99
CA ALA A 91 2.11 17.48 1.57
C ALA A 91 1.01 18.40 1.03
N THR A 92 0.62 18.21 -0.23
CA THR A 92 -0.27 19.12 -0.98
C THR A 92 -1.74 18.80 -0.88
N LYS A 93 -2.14 17.55 -0.60
CA LYS A 93 -3.56 17.17 -0.56
C LYS A 93 -3.96 16.44 0.72
N GLY A 94 -3.00 16.10 1.59
CA GLY A 94 -3.27 15.33 2.80
C GLY A 94 -3.77 13.91 2.52
N THR A 95 -3.69 13.46 1.27
CA THR A 95 -4.06 12.08 0.88
C THR A 95 -2.89 11.15 1.16
N PRO A 96 -3.14 9.84 1.36
CA PRO A 96 -2.09 8.86 1.53
C PRO A 96 -1.11 8.87 0.34
N ASP A 97 0.19 8.79 0.61
CA ASP A 97 1.23 8.80 -0.42
C ASP A 97 1.44 7.38 -1.01
N GLU A 98 0.68 7.10 -2.06
CA GLU A 98 0.71 5.83 -2.80
C GLU A 98 2.07 5.59 -3.49
N SER A 99 2.66 6.63 -4.08
CA SER A 99 3.94 6.56 -4.83
C SER A 99 5.10 6.18 -3.91
N ARG A 100 5.18 6.80 -2.72
CA ARG A 100 6.19 6.45 -1.72
C ARG A 100 6.02 5.02 -1.22
N SER A 101 4.77 4.61 -0.96
CA SER A 101 4.48 3.25 -0.52
C SER A 101 4.85 2.21 -1.57
N ALA A 102 4.57 2.47 -2.85
CA ALA A 102 4.87 1.54 -3.93
C ALA A 102 6.38 1.28 -4.06
N ARG A 103 7.21 2.33 -3.94
CA ARG A 103 8.68 2.18 -3.98
C ARG A 103 9.19 1.30 -2.84
N ILE A 104 8.63 1.46 -1.64
CA ILE A 104 9.02 0.65 -0.47
C ILE A 104 8.63 -0.82 -0.69
N ILE A 105 7.40 -1.07 -1.13
CA ILE A 105 6.90 -2.43 -1.38
C ILE A 105 7.70 -3.12 -2.49
N LEU A 106 7.98 -2.43 -3.61
CA LEU A 106 8.78 -3.01 -4.69
C LEU A 106 10.23 -3.29 -4.27
N LYS A 107 10.82 -2.43 -3.44
CA LYS A 107 12.15 -2.70 -2.86
C LYS A 107 12.12 -3.90 -1.91
N ASP A 108 11.05 -4.07 -1.14
CA ASP A 108 10.87 -5.23 -0.27
C ASP A 108 10.81 -6.53 -1.07
N VAL A 109 10.23 -6.51 -2.28
CA VAL A 109 10.20 -7.67 -3.18
C VAL A 109 11.60 -8.01 -3.70
N VAL A 110 12.33 -7.03 -4.20
CA VAL A 110 13.72 -7.22 -4.68
C VAL A 110 14.65 -7.69 -3.54
N ASN A 111 14.41 -7.23 -2.32
CA ASN A 111 15.17 -7.65 -1.12
C ASN A 111 14.70 -8.99 -0.52
N ALA A 112 13.76 -9.69 -1.18
CA ALA A 112 13.17 -10.95 -0.75
C ALA A 112 12.52 -10.91 0.65
N LYS A 113 11.94 -9.76 1.03
CA LYS A 113 11.03 -9.67 2.18
C LYS A 113 9.63 -10.12 1.81
N LEU A 114 9.21 -9.85 0.58
CA LEU A 114 8.10 -10.51 -0.08
C LEU A 114 8.69 -11.45 -1.13
N LEU A 115 8.45 -12.75 -0.98
CA LEU A 115 9.02 -13.78 -1.85
C LEU A 115 7.95 -14.29 -2.80
N TYR A 116 8.28 -14.33 -4.08
CA TYR A 116 7.49 -15.01 -5.10
C TYR A 116 8.42 -15.83 -6.00
N ALA A 117 8.09 -17.11 -6.19
CA ALA A 117 8.79 -17.99 -7.09
C ALA A 117 7.90 -18.30 -8.29
N VAL A 118 8.45 -18.15 -9.50
CA VAL A 118 7.76 -18.56 -10.73
C VAL A 118 7.82 -20.09 -10.82
N PRO A 119 6.69 -20.78 -11.01
CA PRO A 119 6.70 -22.23 -11.20
C PRO A 119 7.44 -22.60 -12.49
N PRO A 120 8.01 -23.82 -12.59
CA PRO A 120 8.65 -24.26 -13.81
C PRO A 120 7.66 -24.27 -14.99
N PRO A 121 8.14 -24.03 -16.22
CA PRO A 121 7.28 -23.97 -17.39
C PRO A 121 6.52 -25.31 -17.57
N GLY A 122 5.22 -25.22 -17.86
CA GLY A 122 4.35 -26.40 -18.00
C GLY A 122 3.78 -26.94 -16.70
N THR A 123 4.07 -26.31 -15.56
CA THR A 123 3.37 -26.56 -14.30
C THR A 123 2.50 -25.37 -13.94
N GLU A 124 1.29 -25.65 -13.45
CA GLU A 124 0.42 -24.62 -12.90
C GLU A 124 1.05 -24.09 -11.60
N ALA A 125 0.94 -22.77 -11.38
CA ALA A 125 1.33 -22.20 -10.10
C ALA A 125 0.49 -22.86 -8.99
N PRO A 126 1.09 -23.25 -7.85
CA PRO A 126 0.30 -23.62 -6.69
C PRO A 126 -0.63 -22.45 -6.41
N SER A 127 -1.94 -22.72 -6.38
CA SER A 127 -2.91 -21.65 -6.15
C SER A 127 -2.52 -20.93 -4.85
N ALA A 128 -2.58 -19.60 -4.81
CA ALA A 128 -2.32 -18.81 -3.60
C ALA A 128 -3.19 -19.22 -2.39
N ALA A 129 -4.20 -20.08 -2.60
CA ALA A 129 -5.04 -20.70 -1.59
C ALA A 129 -4.43 -21.96 -0.94
N ALA A 130 -3.46 -22.63 -1.58
CA ALA A 130 -2.85 -23.86 -1.08
C ALA A 130 -1.91 -23.62 0.12
N ASP A 131 -1.36 -22.41 0.25
CA ASP A 131 -0.50 -22.00 1.37
C ASP A 131 -1.29 -21.48 2.59
N ALA A 132 -2.62 -21.67 2.59
CA ALA A 132 -3.53 -21.20 3.64
C ALA A 132 -3.36 -21.92 4.99
N GLU A 133 -2.59 -23.01 5.08
CA GLU A 133 -2.39 -23.76 6.33
C GLU A 133 -1.39 -23.13 7.30
N TYR A 134 -0.61 -22.12 6.89
CA TYR A 134 0.27 -21.45 7.84
C TYR A 134 -0.56 -20.68 8.89
N SER A 135 -0.33 -20.88 10.18
CA SER A 135 -1.11 -20.19 11.23
C SER A 135 -0.56 -18.78 11.47
N SER A 136 -1.30 -17.74 11.07
CA SER A 136 -0.91 -16.35 11.33
C SER A 136 -1.02 -16.04 12.82
N GLN A 137 0.12 -15.89 13.50
CA GLN A 137 0.15 -15.51 14.91
C GLN A 137 -0.15 -14.00 15.15
N LYS A 138 -0.25 -13.19 14.09
CA LYS A 138 -0.43 -11.74 14.21
C LYS A 138 -1.91 -11.36 14.17
N LYS A 139 -2.36 -10.64 15.20
CA LYS A 139 -3.70 -10.04 15.23
C LYS A 139 -3.78 -8.90 14.20
N LEU A 140 -4.50 -9.13 13.12
CA LEU A 140 -4.83 -8.10 12.13
C LEU A 140 -5.92 -7.17 12.68
N PRO A 141 -5.97 -5.89 12.23
CA PRO A 141 -7.06 -5.00 12.61
C PRO A 141 -8.41 -5.52 12.09
N ALA A 142 -9.46 -5.35 12.89
CA ALA A 142 -10.79 -5.90 12.60
C ALA A 142 -11.43 -5.30 11.33
N LYS A 143 -11.24 -4.00 11.11
CA LYS A 143 -11.72 -3.30 9.91
C LYS A 143 -10.58 -3.12 8.90
N PRO A 144 -10.86 -3.18 7.57
CA PRO A 144 -9.91 -2.80 6.55
C PRO A 144 -9.29 -1.43 6.82
N SER A 145 -7.99 -1.31 6.60
CA SER A 145 -7.24 -0.10 6.97
C SER A 145 -7.75 1.15 6.23
N THR A 146 -8.18 0.98 4.99
CA THR A 146 -8.75 2.04 4.15
C THR A 146 -10.15 2.46 4.60
N THR A 147 -11.05 1.51 4.87
CA THR A 147 -12.42 1.83 5.32
C THR A 147 -12.42 2.50 6.69
N ARG A 148 -11.58 2.00 7.61
CA ARG A 148 -11.37 2.62 8.92
C ARG A 148 -10.94 4.09 8.80
N TYR A 149 -10.06 4.40 7.86
CA TYR A 149 -9.60 5.77 7.63
C TYR A 149 -10.71 6.65 7.05
N LEU A 150 -11.46 6.17 6.06
CA LEU A 150 -12.58 6.90 5.47
C LEU A 150 -13.68 7.21 6.49
N GLU A 151 -14.02 6.23 7.34
CA GLU A 151 -14.96 6.42 8.45
C GLU A 151 -14.47 7.47 9.43
N GLN A 152 -13.19 7.44 9.82
CA GLN A 152 -12.59 8.45 10.70
C GLN A 152 -12.67 9.86 10.09
N MET A 153 -12.27 10.00 8.82
CA MET A 153 -12.36 11.28 8.11
C MET A 153 -13.80 11.81 8.03
N LYS A 154 -14.76 10.93 7.75
CA LYS A 154 -16.18 11.29 7.67
C LYS A 154 -16.73 11.76 9.02
N ALA A 155 -16.44 11.02 10.09
CA ALA A 155 -16.86 11.38 11.44
C ALA A 155 -16.25 12.72 11.90
N GLU A 156 -14.99 12.99 11.57
CA GLU A 156 -14.33 14.27 11.89
C GLU A 156 -14.94 15.44 11.13
N TYR A 157 -15.31 15.25 9.86
CA TYR A 157 -16.01 16.27 9.06
C TYR A 157 -17.39 16.58 9.62
N GLU A 158 -18.20 15.55 9.92
CA GLU A 158 -19.54 15.70 10.50
C GLU A 158 -19.50 16.38 11.89
N ALA A 159 -18.49 16.09 12.71
CA ALA A 159 -18.27 16.77 13.99
C ALA A 159 -17.97 18.27 13.82
N GLN A 160 -17.22 18.64 12.76
CA GLN A 160 -16.92 20.04 12.44
C GLN A 160 -18.14 20.79 11.90
N GLU A 161 -18.95 20.16 11.05
CA GLU A 161 -20.23 20.75 10.60
C GLU A 161 -21.21 20.95 11.77
N GLY A 162 -21.34 19.96 12.66
CA GLY A 162 -22.15 20.06 13.87
C GLY A 162 -21.69 21.16 14.84
N SER A 163 -20.37 21.41 14.91
CA SER A 163 -19.80 22.53 15.67
C SER A 163 -20.05 23.88 15.00
N SER A 164 -20.00 23.95 13.67
CA SER A 164 -20.28 25.18 12.91
C SER A 164 -21.73 25.67 13.09
N MET A 165 -22.68 24.73 13.21
CA MET A 165 -24.09 25.05 13.53
C MET A 165 -24.32 25.54 14.97
N ARG A 166 -23.45 25.20 15.93
CA ARG A 166 -23.61 25.63 17.34
C ARG A 166 -23.12 27.07 17.59
N THR A 167 -22.29 27.62 16.72
CA THR A 167 -21.78 29.00 16.84
C THR A 167 -22.60 30.03 16.08
N SER A 168 -23.69 29.64 15.41
CA SER A 168 -24.56 30.58 14.68
C SER A 168 -25.57 31.28 15.60
N SER A 169 -25.06 31.99 16.60
CA SER A 169 -25.80 33.03 17.30
C SER A 169 -25.05 34.35 17.16
N ARG A 170 -25.57 35.23 16.30
CA ARG A 170 -25.11 36.60 16.02
C ARG A 170 -23.72 36.76 15.42
N SER A 171 -23.61 36.71 14.08
CA SER A 171 -22.60 37.55 13.39
C SER A 171 -23.04 37.91 11.96
N ASN A 172 -22.46 39.02 11.48
CA ASN A 172 -22.98 39.89 10.44
C ASN A 172 -22.87 39.28 9.03
N ARG A 173 -23.83 39.58 8.15
CA ARG A 173 -23.99 38.92 6.82
C ARG A 173 -22.80 39.13 5.86
N LYS A 174 -21.98 40.17 6.07
CA LYS A 174 -20.77 40.46 5.27
C LYS A 174 -19.57 39.58 5.63
N ASP A 175 -19.44 39.16 6.88
CA ASP A 175 -18.35 38.28 7.33
C ASP A 175 -18.57 36.84 6.85
N ARG A 176 -19.84 36.44 6.67
CA ARG A 176 -20.22 35.08 6.24
C ARG A 176 -19.70 34.71 4.85
N ALA A 177 -19.64 35.67 3.91
CA ALA A 177 -19.16 35.42 2.55
C ALA A 177 -17.63 35.30 2.48
N GLN A 178 -16.89 36.08 3.28
CA GLN A 178 -15.43 35.96 3.37
C GLN A 178 -15.00 34.72 4.17
N GLN A 179 -15.79 34.34 5.19
CA GLN A 179 -15.52 33.17 6.01
C GLN A 179 -15.90 31.86 5.31
N SER A 180 -16.98 31.82 4.52
CA SER A 180 -17.31 30.63 3.70
C SER A 180 -16.26 30.35 2.63
N VAL A 181 -15.70 31.40 2.01
CA VAL A 181 -14.62 31.27 1.01
C VAL A 181 -13.29 30.84 1.68
N LYS A 182 -12.98 31.36 2.88
CA LYS A 182 -11.81 30.91 3.66
C LYS A 182 -11.93 29.48 4.17
N MET A 183 -13.12 29.03 4.54
CA MET A 183 -13.39 27.64 4.95
C MET A 183 -13.33 26.66 3.77
N ALA A 184 -13.83 27.05 2.60
CA ALA A 184 -13.70 26.25 1.37
C ALA A 184 -12.24 26.14 0.87
N ALA A 185 -11.39 27.12 1.19
CA ALA A 185 -9.97 27.13 0.87
C ALA A 185 -9.07 26.54 1.98
N MET A 186 -9.64 26.14 3.12
CA MET A 186 -8.89 25.54 4.21
C MET A 186 -8.62 24.08 3.89
N GLN A 187 -7.40 23.82 3.43
CA GLN A 187 -6.85 22.49 3.32
C GLN A 187 -6.86 21.83 4.69
N TRP A 188 -7.81 20.92 4.87
CA TRP A 188 -8.02 20.15 6.08
C TRP A 188 -6.77 19.33 6.44
N ARG A 189 -6.32 19.46 7.68
CA ARG A 189 -5.28 18.62 8.30
C ARG A 189 -5.87 18.01 9.59
N PRO A 190 -5.78 16.70 9.80
CA PRO A 190 -6.28 16.08 11.02
C PRO A 190 -5.45 16.58 12.22
N PRO A 191 -6.10 17.11 13.28
CA PRO A 191 -5.41 17.49 14.51
C PRO A 191 -5.04 16.22 15.28
N GLY A 192 -3.73 16.00 15.51
CA GLY A 192 -3.22 14.84 16.25
C GLY A 192 -2.13 14.04 15.53
N VAL A 193 -1.86 14.33 14.25
CA VAL A 193 -0.66 13.80 13.57
C VAL A 193 0.54 14.68 13.93
N SER A 194 1.02 14.54 15.16
CA SER A 194 2.42 14.89 15.44
C SER A 194 3.28 14.11 14.45
N ALA A 195 4.21 14.79 13.76
CA ALA A 195 5.20 14.17 12.90
C ALA A 195 5.72 12.88 13.56
N VAL A 196 5.34 11.73 13.00
CA VAL A 196 5.70 10.43 13.56
C VAL A 196 7.22 10.30 13.41
N PRO A 197 7.96 10.02 14.48
CA PRO A 197 9.42 10.11 14.48
C PRO A 197 10.04 9.12 13.48
N ASP A 198 11.13 9.56 12.85
CA ASP A 198 12.02 8.76 12.02
C ASP A 198 12.63 7.62 12.84
N ARG A 199 11.98 6.45 12.80
CA ARG A 199 12.64 5.16 12.96
C ARG A 199 12.29 4.31 11.76
N LEU A 200 13.02 4.60 10.69
CA LEU A 200 13.17 3.74 9.53
C LEU A 200 13.67 2.36 9.97
N VAL A 201 13.21 1.35 9.22
CA VAL A 201 13.49 -0.08 9.35
C VAL A 201 12.57 -0.82 10.34
N ALA A 202 11.54 -1.46 9.77
CA ALA A 202 10.88 -2.58 10.45
C ALA A 202 11.88 -3.74 10.53
N SER A 203 12.43 -3.98 11.71
CA SER A 203 13.15 -5.20 12.06
C SER A 203 12.14 -6.31 12.34
N GLY A 204 11.92 -7.19 11.36
CA GLY A 204 11.16 -8.43 11.51
C GLY A 204 12.00 -9.62 11.02
N PRO A 205 11.81 -10.82 11.60
CA PRO A 205 12.53 -12.01 11.15
C PRO A 205 12.17 -12.35 9.70
N ARG A 206 13.16 -12.81 8.93
CA ARG A 206 12.98 -13.33 7.57
C ARG A 206 12.08 -14.57 7.61
N VAL A 207 11.19 -14.70 6.63
CA VAL A 207 10.39 -15.92 6.44
C VAL A 207 11.33 -17.00 5.91
N GLU A 208 11.44 -18.12 6.62
CA GLU A 208 12.22 -19.29 6.16
C GLU A 208 11.34 -20.15 5.23
N THR A 209 11.93 -20.59 4.11
CA THR A 209 11.31 -21.56 3.21
C THR A 209 11.81 -22.96 3.54
N HIS A 210 10.91 -23.90 3.80
CA HIS A 210 11.25 -25.31 3.91
C HIS A 210 11.57 -25.89 2.53
N GLN A 211 12.77 -26.46 2.42
CA GLN A 211 13.19 -27.28 1.30
C GLN A 211 12.36 -28.58 1.31
N VAL A 212 11.50 -28.75 0.32
CA VAL A 212 10.77 -30.01 0.13
C VAL A 212 11.74 -31.01 -0.51
N ASP A 213 12.13 -32.03 0.25
CA ASP A 213 12.89 -33.16 -0.26
C ASP A 213 12.06 -33.91 -1.31
N LEU A 214 12.59 -33.99 -2.52
CA LEU A 214 12.08 -34.84 -3.60
C LEU A 214 12.45 -36.30 -3.31
N MET A 215 11.44 -37.13 -3.03
CA MET A 215 11.49 -38.58 -3.22
C MET A 215 11.17 -38.94 -4.68
#